data_AF-A0A518E125-F1
#
_entry.id   AF-A0A518E125-F1
#
_cell.length_a   1.000
_cell.length_b   1.000
_cell.length_c   1.000
_cell.angle_alpha   90.00
_cell.angle_beta   90.00
_cell.angle_gamma   90.00
#
_symmetry.space_group_name_H-M   'P 1'
#
loop_
_entity.id
_entity.type
_entity.pdbx_description
1 polymer ?
#
loop_
_entity_poly.entity_id
_entity_poly.type
_entity_poly.pdbx_seq_one_letter_code
_entity_poly.pdbx_strand_id
1 'polypeptide(L)' 'MNVEQTISDLSKLPIADRLRVVQAIWDTLPDDVGLTTTPEQQAELDRRLAAHRANPKTAISHDELMQHIENRR' A
#
# COMPACT_ATOMS: atom_id res chain seq x y z
N MET A 1 -0.66 1.79 28.32
CA MET A 1 0.25 1.93 27.15
C MET A 1 -0.55 2.61 26.05
N ASN A 2 -0.06 3.70 25.46
CA ASN A 2 -0.75 4.38 24.35
C ASN A 2 -0.10 4.00 23.00
N VAL A 3 -0.74 4.40 21.90
CA VAL A 3 -0.26 4.06 20.54
C VAL A 3 1.14 4.62 20.29
N GLU A 4 1.40 5.85 20.71
CA GLU A 4 2.69 6.53 20.54
C GLU A 4 3.84 5.79 21.26
N GLN A 5 3.61 5.37 22.50
CA GLN A 5 4.57 4.60 23.29
C GLN A 5 4.82 3.22 22.66
N THR A 6 3.78 2.57 22.16
CA THR A 6 3.90 1.27 21.47
C THR A 6 4.73 1.40 20.20
N ILE A 7 4.49 2.44 19.39
CA ILE A 7 5.27 2.72 18.18
C ILE A 7 6.73 3.02 18.54
N SER A 8 6.96 3.82 19.59
CA SER A 8 8.31 4.12 20.09
C SER A 8 9.06 2.84 20.48
N ASP A 9 8.40 1.92 21.19
CA ASP A 9 9.01 0.66 21.59
C ASP A 9 9.25 -0.29 20.40
N LEU A 10 8.31 -0.37 19.45
CA LEU A 10 8.49 -1.12 18.20
C LEU A 10 9.63 -0.56 17.34
N SER A 11 9.87 0.75 17.38
CA SER A 11 10.94 1.39 16.59
C SER A 11 12.35 0.94 17.01
N LYS A 12 12.50 0.43 18.23
CA LYS A 12 13.77 -0.10 18.79
C LYS A 12 14.12 -1.50 18.25
N LEU A 13 13.16 -2.20 17.63
CA LEU A 13 13.39 -3.51 17.05
C LEU A 13 14.23 -3.44 15.76
N PRO A 14 14.93 -4.52 15.39
CA PRO A 14 15.51 -4.67 14.06
C PRO A 14 14.48 -4.43 12.96
N ILE A 15 14.92 -3.88 11.82
CA ILE A 15 14.02 -3.54 10.70
C ILE A 15 13.18 -4.74 10.25
N ALA A 16 13.75 -5.94 10.22
CA ALA A 16 13.03 -7.16 9.86
C ALA A 16 11.85 -7.46 10.81
N ASP A 17 12.05 -7.27 12.11
CA ASP A 17 11.00 -7.51 13.10
C ASP A 17 9.93 -6.41 13.06
N ARG A 18 10.33 -5.16 12.80
CA ARG A 18 9.39 -4.06 12.55
C ARG A 18 8.47 -4.38 11.37
N LEU A 19 9.03 -4.86 10.27
CA LEU A 19 8.24 -5.26 9.10
C LEU A 19 7.30 -6.43 9.41
N ARG A 20 7.76 -7.42 10.18
CA ARG A 20 6.90 -8.53 10.63
C ARG A 20 5.72 -8.06 11.47
N VAL A 21 5.93 -7.09 12.37
CA VAL A 21 4.84 -6.50 13.17
C VAL A 21 3.85 -5.73 12.31
N VAL A 22 4.34 -4.92 11.35
CA VAL A 22 3.49 -4.20 10.41
C VAL A 22 2.60 -5.17 9.62
N GLN A 23 3.19 -6.25 9.09
CA GLN A 23 2.44 -7.28 8.38
C GLN A 23 1.41 -7.96 9.27
N ALA A 24 1.80 -8.37 10.48
CA ALA A 24 0.88 -9.05 11.40
C ALA A 24 -0.33 -8.16 11.78
N ILE A 25 -0.12 -6.85 11.97
CA ILE A 25 -1.22 -5.90 12.20
C ILE A 25 -2.09 -5.79 10.95
N TRP A 26 -1.47 -5.68 9.76
CA TRP A 26 -2.18 -5.60 8.49
C TRP A 26 -3.09 -6.82 8.27
N ASP A 27 -2.60 -8.03 8.57
CA ASP A 27 -3.34 -9.29 8.44
C ASP A 27 -4.53 -9.40 9.42
N THR A 28 -4.59 -8.56 10.45
CA THR A 28 -5.73 -8.52 11.38
C THR A 28 -6.88 -7.64 10.91
N LEU A 29 -6.66 -6.80 9.90
CA LEU A 29 -7.69 -5.89 9.39
C LEU A 29 -8.71 -6.68 8.56
N PRO A 30 -10.02 -6.35 8.66
CA PRO A 30 -11.03 -6.96 7.81
C PRO A 30 -10.89 -6.49 6.36
N ASP A 31 -11.32 -7.31 5.40
CA ASP A 31 -11.30 -6.95 3.98
C ASP A 31 -12.29 -5.80 3.65
N ASP A 32 -13.34 -5.62 4.46
CA ASP A 32 -14.42 -4.66 4.25
C ASP A 32 -14.40 -3.50 5.26
N VAL A 33 -13.29 -2.76 5.34
CA VAL A 33 -13.17 -1.64 6.29
C VAL A 33 -14.12 -0.44 6.01
N GLY A 34 -15.10 -0.58 5.11
CA GLY A 34 -16.11 0.44 4.83
C GLY A 34 -15.52 1.78 4.39
N LEU A 35 -14.30 1.78 3.84
CA LEU A 35 -13.63 3.00 3.40
C LEU A 35 -14.37 3.57 2.19
N THR A 36 -15.01 4.71 2.39
CA THR A 36 -15.64 5.46 1.31
C THR A 36 -14.62 6.40 0.70
N THR A 37 -14.52 6.36 -0.63
CA THR A 37 -13.75 7.35 -1.38
C THR A 37 -14.50 8.68 -1.42
N THR A 38 -13.79 9.80 -1.40
CA THR A 38 -14.41 11.09 -1.74
C THR A 38 -14.86 11.08 -3.21
N PRO A 39 -15.80 11.95 -3.61
CA PRO A 39 -16.22 12.06 -5.00
C PRO A 39 -15.05 12.30 -5.97
N GLU A 40 -14.05 13.10 -5.56
CA GLU A 40 -12.86 13.40 -6.36
C GLU A 40 -11.96 12.18 -6.51
N GLN A 41 -11.79 11.39 -5.44
CA GLN A 41 -11.02 10.15 -5.48
C GLN A 41 -11.70 9.13 -6.40
N GLN A 42 -13.03 8.98 -6.29
CA GLN A 42 -13.78 8.08 -7.16
C GLN A 42 -13.66 8.48 -8.64
N ALA A 43 -13.82 9.78 -8.94
CA ALA A 43 -13.67 10.30 -10.30
C ALA A 43 -12.27 10.03 -10.88
N GLU A 44 -11.21 10.16 -10.07
CA GLU A 44 -9.85 9.86 -10.52
C GLU A 44 -9.63 8.36 -10.76
N LEU A 45 -10.19 7.50 -9.90
CA LEU A 45 -10.14 6.04 -10.10
C LEU A 45 -10.85 5.65 -11.40
N ASP A 46 -12.05 6.18 -11.64
CA ASP A 46 -12.81 5.93 -12.86
C ASP A 46 -12.05 6.41 -14.11
N ARG A 47 -11.45 7.61 -14.05
CA ARG A 47 -10.63 8.15 -15.14
C ARG A 47 -9.42 7.26 -15.44
N ARG A 48 -8.69 6.80 -14.41
CA ARG A 48 -7.52 5.91 -14.58
C ARG A 48 -7.92 4.56 -15.14
N LEU A 49 -9.03 4.00 -14.66
CA LEU A 49 -9.53 2.72 -15.13
C LEU A 49 -9.99 2.79 -16.59
N ALA A 50 -10.68 3.86 -16.98
CA ALA A 50 -11.06 4.11 -18.37
C ALA A 50 -9.83 4.26 -19.29
N ALA A 51 -8.82 5.02 -18.86
CA ALA A 51 -7.57 5.19 -19.61
C ALA A 51 -6.83 3.85 -19.79
N HIS A 52 -6.75 3.04 -18.74
CA HIS A 52 -6.13 1.71 -18.83
C HIS A 52 -6.91 0.76 -19.75
N ARG A 53 -8.25 0.76 -19.69
CA ARG A 53 -9.09 -0.03 -20.61
C ARG A 53 -8.92 0.40 -22.07
N ALA A 54 -8.79 1.69 -22.32
CA ALA A 54 -8.56 2.22 -23.66
C ALA A 54 -7.16 1.90 -24.20
N ASN A 55 -6.14 1.83 -23.32
CA ASN A 55 -4.79 1.45 -23.69
C ASN A 55 -4.11 0.59 -22.60
N PRO A 56 -4.31 -0.74 -22.63
CA PRO A 56 -3.76 -1.65 -21.62
C PRO A 56 -2.23 -1.66 -21.57
N LYS A 57 -1.56 -1.28 -22.66
CA LYS A 57 -0.09 -1.22 -22.77
C LYS A 57 0.55 -0.15 -21.88
N THR A 58 -0.26 0.68 -21.21
CA THR A 58 0.22 1.64 -20.21
C THR A 58 0.55 0.99 -18.86
N ALA A 59 0.09 -0.23 -18.61
CA ALA A 59 0.52 -0.98 -17.43
C ALA A 59 1.90 -1.60 -17.66
N ILE A 60 2.67 -1.70 -16.58
CA ILE A 60 3.94 -2.44 -16.55
C ILE A 60 3.71 -3.84 -15.97
N SER A 61 4.52 -4.78 -16.41
CA SER A 61 4.58 -6.11 -15.82
C SER A 61 5.09 -6.06 -14.37
N HIS A 62 4.83 -7.13 -13.62
CA HIS A 62 5.38 -7.30 -12.28
C HIS A 62 6.91 -7.22 -12.28
N ASP A 63 7.57 -7.82 -13.27
CA ASP A 63 9.03 -7.82 -13.37
C ASP A 63 9.58 -6.41 -13.61
N GLU A 64 8.95 -5.63 -14.51
CA GLU A 64 9.29 -4.21 -14.71
C GLU A 64 9.05 -3.37 -13.45
N LEU A 65 7.97 -3.63 -12.71
CA LEU A 65 7.70 -2.97 -11.44
C LEU A 65 8.81 -3.25 -10.42
N MET A 66 9.21 -4.52 -10.28
CA MET A 66 10.27 -4.92 -9.36
C MET A 66 11.61 -4.30 -9.76
N GLN A 67 11.95 -4.28 -11.05
CA GLN A 67 13.14 -3.60 -11.56
C GLN A 67 13.15 -2.10 -11.20
N HIS A 68 12.00 -1.40 -11.33
CA HIS A 68 11.91 0.00 -10.92
C HIS A 68 12.13 0.22 -9.43
N ILE A 69 11.68 -0.71 -8.57
CA ILE A 69 11.87 -0.63 -7.12
C ILE A 69 13.33 -0.86 -6.76
N GLU A 70 13.97 -1.84 -7.38
CA GLU A 70 15.38 -2.16 -7.16
C GLU A 70 16.31 -1.02 -7.62
N ASN A 71 16.03 -0.42 -8.78
CA ASN A 71 16.82 0.68 -9.34
C ASN A 71 16.64 2.02 -8.60
N ARG A 72 15.70 2.11 -7.65
CA ARG A 72 15.48 3.29 -6.80
C ARG A 72 16.28 3.27 -5.49
N ARG A 73 16.96 2.16 -5.18
CA ARG A 73 17.85 2.03 -4.02
C ARG A 73 19.28 2.42 -4.38
#